data_AF-A0A381UT44-F1
#
_entry.id   AF-A0A381UT44-F1
#
_cell.length_a   1.000
_cell.length_b   1.000
_cell.length_c   1.000
_cell.angle_alpha   90.00
_cell.angle_beta   90.00
_cell.angle_gamma   90.00
#
_symmetry.space_group_name_H-M   'P 1'
#
loop_
_entity.id
_entity.type
_entity.pdbx_description
1 polymer ?
#
loop_
_entity_poly.entity_id
_entity_poly.type
_entity_poly.pdbx_seq_one_letter_code
_entity_poly.pdbx_strand_id
1 'polypeptide(L)' 'TCFDSGGPAELVEHGVNGLVCSPTATALAAGIQTLMDDKSLAERYGSAGHHVAKALNWEEVVARLVVS' A
#
# COMPACT_ATOMS: atom_id res chain seq x y z
N THR A 1 3.76 -0.65 4.69
CA THR A 1 2.97 -1.45 5.66
C THR A 1 3.90 -2.21 6.58
N CYS A 2 4.74 -3.11 6.10
CA CYS A 2 6.00 -3.63 6.70
C CYS A 2 6.44 -4.81 5.83
N PHE A 3 7.68 -5.28 5.93
CA PHE A 3 8.14 -6.40 5.09
C PHE A 3 7.46 -7.74 5.42
N ASP A 4 6.84 -7.87 6.59
CA ASP A 4 6.21 -9.09 7.12
C ASP A 4 4.67 -9.05 7.09
N SER A 5 4.07 -8.05 6.44
CA SER A 5 2.61 -7.84 6.49
C SER A 5 1.79 -8.77 5.59
N GLY A 6 2.40 -9.73 4.88
CA GLY A 6 1.70 -10.60 3.94
C GLY A 6 1.08 -9.81 2.78
N GLY A 7 -0.21 -10.00 2.50
CA GLY A 7 -0.93 -9.36 1.39
C GLY A 7 -0.70 -7.84 1.25
N PRO A 8 -0.85 -7.03 2.32
CA PRO A 8 -0.47 -5.61 2.29
C PRO A 8 0.97 -5.27 1.87
N ALA A 9 1.93 -6.19 2.01
CA ALA A 9 3.30 -6.00 1.52
C ALA A 9 3.42 -6.29 0.01
N GLU A 10 2.55 -7.15 -0.53
CA GLU A 10 2.48 -7.44 -1.97
C GLU A 10 1.85 -6.28 -2.76
N LEU A 11 1.04 -5.44 -2.10
CA LEU A 11 0.35 -4.31 -2.72
C LEU A 11 1.13 -3.00 -2.68
N VAL A 12 2.14 -2.90 -1.80
CA VAL A 12 2.90 -1.66 -1.57
C VAL A 12 4.32 -1.81 -2.10
N GLU A 13 4.62 -1.08 -3.17
CA GLU A 13 5.95 -0.83 -3.68
C GLU A 13 6.56 0.40 -2.97
N HIS A 14 7.61 0.17 -2.20
CA HIS A 14 8.28 1.21 -1.42
C HIS A 14 8.75 2.36 -2.32
N GLY A 15 8.34 3.59 -2.01
CA GLY A 15 8.75 4.78 -2.74
C GLY A 15 7.89 5.09 -3.97
N VAL A 16 6.94 4.21 -4.33
CA VAL A 16 6.11 4.36 -5.53
C VAL A 16 4.66 4.63 -5.13
N ASN A 17 4.05 3.70 -4.39
CA ASN A 17 2.64 3.78 -3.98
C ASN A 17 2.47 3.71 -2.46
N GLY A 18 3.57 3.83 -1.72
CA GLY A 18 3.59 3.85 -0.26
C GLY A 18 4.99 3.65 0.30
N LEU A 19 5.06 3.38 1.60
CA LEU A 19 6.30 3.10 2.32
C LEU A 19 6.25 1.70 2.94
N VAL A 20 7.33 0.96 2.77
CA VAL A 20 7.62 -0.30 3.48
C VAL A 20 8.78 -0.07 4.44
N CYS A 21 8.67 -0.55 5.67
CA CYS A 21 9.69 -0.42 6.70
C CYS A 21 9.80 -1.70 7.54
N SER A 22 10.77 -1.75 8.44
CA SER A 22 10.88 -2.84 9.43
C SER A 22 9.69 -2.83 10.40
N PRO A 23 9.28 -3.99 10.95
CA PRO A 23 8.17 -4.11 11.91
C PRO A 23 8.59 -3.68 13.33
N THR A 24 9.17 -2.49 13.45
CA THR A 24 9.56 -1.89 14.72
C THR A 24 8.82 -0.58 14.91
N ALA A 25 8.50 -0.25 16.17
CA ALA A 25 7.79 0.99 16.49
C ALA A 25 8.53 2.23 15.96
N THR A 26 9.87 2.26 16.07
CA THR A 26 10.70 3.35 15.58
C THR A 26 10.63 3.51 14.06
N ALA A 27 10.70 2.41 13.31
CA ALA A 27 10.64 2.46 11.85
C ALA A 27 9.26 2.88 11.35
N LEU A 28 8.18 2.40 12.00
CA LEU A 28 6.81 2.83 11.71
C LEU A 28 6.63 4.32 12.00
N ALA A 29 7.09 4.81 13.15
CA ALA A 29 7.00 6.23 13.51
C ALA A 29 7.73 7.11 12.49
N ALA A 30 8.92 6.71 12.04
CA ALA A 30 9.67 7.45 11.02
C ALA A 30 8.92 7.50 9.67
N GLY A 31 8.32 6.38 9.25
CA GLY A 31 7.50 6.33 8.03
C GLY A 31 6.26 7.21 8.10
N ILE A 32 5.56 7.20 9.25
CA ILE A 32 4.40 8.08 9.48
C ILE A 32 4.84 9.55 9.47
N GLN A 33 5.92 9.89 10.18
CA GLN A 33 6.46 11.25 10.25
C GLN A 33 6.81 11.78 8.85
N THR A 34 7.42 10.93 8.00
CA THR A 34 7.77 11.29 6.62
C THR A 34 6.53 11.75 5.82
N LEU A 35 5.40 11.06 5.98
CA LEU A 35 4.15 11.42 5.28
C LEU A 35 3.45 12.63 5.92
N MET A 36 3.59 12.80 7.24
CA MET A 36 3.05 13.97 7.94
C MET A 36 3.79 15.26 7.57
N ASP A 37 5.11 15.18 7.39
CA ASP A 37 5.96 16.32 7.04
C ASP A 37 5.88 16.70 5.56
N ASP A 38 5.53 15.76 4.68
CA ASP A 38 5.36 15.99 3.24
C ASP A 38 3.95 15.58 2.76
N LYS A 39 3.03 16.55 2.83
CA LYS A 39 1.66 16.38 2.33
C LYS A 39 1.61 16.01 0.84
N SER A 40 2.53 16.53 0.03
CA SER A 40 2.55 16.26 -1.41
C SER A 40 2.93 14.82 -1.70
N LEU A 41 3.88 14.27 -0.94
CA LEU A 41 4.26 12.87 -0.98
C LEU A 41 3.09 11.98 -0.56
N ALA A 42 2.40 12.34 0.53
CA ALA A 42 1.24 11.61 1.01
C ALA A 42 0.12 11.55 -0.05
N GLU A 43 -0.18 12.66 -0.72
CA GLU A 43 -1.18 12.71 -1.81
C GLU A 43 -0.76 11.87 -3.01
N ARG A 44 0.52 11.94 -3.42
CA ARG A 44 1.05 11.13 -4.52
C ARG A 44 0.95 9.63 -4.23
N TYR A 45 1.45 9.19 -3.07
CA TYR A 45 1.38 7.78 -2.68
C TYR A 45 -0.06 7.31 -2.48
N GLY A 46 -0.92 8.14 -1.89
CA GLY A 46 -2.35 7.83 -1.75
C GLY A 46 -3.03 7.63 -3.10
N SER A 47 -2.76 8.50 -4.08
CA SER A 47 -3.31 8.38 -5.43
C SER A 47 -2.80 7.13 -6.16
N ALA A 48 -1.49 6.88 -6.12
CA ALA A 48 -0.89 5.69 -6.72
C ALA A 48 -1.39 4.39 -6.07
N GLY A 49 -1.47 4.35 -4.73
CA GLY A 49 -2.01 3.21 -3.99
C GLY A 49 -3.48 2.96 -4.29
N HIS A 50 -4.28 4.02 -4.42
CA HIS A 50 -5.68 3.91 -4.83
C HIS A 50 -5.83 3.30 -6.23
N HIS A 51 -4.98 3.68 -7.19
CA HIS A 51 -5.00 3.09 -8.53
C HIS A 51 -4.74 1.58 -8.50
N VAL A 52 -3.74 1.14 -7.72
CA VAL A 52 -3.43 -0.29 -7.54
C VAL A 52 -4.59 -1.03 -6.88
N ALA A 53 -5.14 -0.48 -5.79
CA ALA A 53 -6.25 -1.09 -5.06
C ALA A 53 -7.52 -1.24 -5.91
N LYS A 54 -7.78 -0.30 -6.83
CA LYS A 54 -8.96 -0.32 -7.70
C LYS A 54 -9.00 -1.53 -8.66
N ALA A 55 -7.83 -2.06 -9.03
CA ALA A 55 -7.75 -3.29 -9.83
C ALA A 55 -8.19 -4.54 -9.04
N LEU A 56 -8.25 -4.47 -7.72
CA LEU A 56 -8.71 -5.55 -6.85
C LEU A 56 -10.20 -5.36 -6.55
N ASN A 57 -11.06 -5.70 -7.51
CA ASN A 57 -12.52 -5.58 -7.38
C ASN A 57 -13.21 -6.95 -7.32
N TRP A 58 -14.38 -6.99 -6.68
CA TRP A 58 -15.13 -8.23 -6.47
C TRP A 58 -15.72 -8.78 -7.77
N GLU A 59 -16.09 -7.91 -8.71
CA GLU A 59 -16.61 -8.31 -10.01
C GLU A 59 -15.62 -9.20 -10.77
N GLU A 60 -14.35 -8.80 -10.87
CA GLU A 60 -13.28 -9.58 -11.49
C GLU A 60 -12.97 -10.87 -10.72
N VAL A 61 -12.96 -10.81 -9.39
CA VAL A 61 -12.71 -11.99 -8.55
C VAL A 61 -13.79 -13.05 -8.76
N VAL A 62 -15.08 -12.67 -8.73
CA VAL A 62 -16.19 -13.60 -8.94
C VAL A 62 -16.15 -14.16 -10.37
N ALA A 63 -15.89 -13.33 -11.38
CA ALA A 63 -15.78 -13.80 -12.77
C ALA A 63 -14.71 -14.88 -12.93
N ARG A 64 -13.58 -14.78 -12.22
CA ARG A 64 -12.49 -15.77 -12.29
C ARG A 64 -12.78 -17.06 -11.52
N LEU A 65 -13.53 -16.99 -10.42
CA LEU A 65 -13.73 -18.14 -9.51
C LEU A 65 -14.99 -18.96 -9.82
N VAL A 66 -16.00 -18.37 -10.47
CA VAL A 66 -17.31 -19.01 -10.69
C VAL A 66 -17.49 -19.48 -12.14
N VAL A 67 -16.69 -18.96 -13.08
CA VAL A 67 -16.72 -19.35 -14.50
C VAL A 67 -15.62 -20.38 -14.83
N SER A 68 -15.08 -21.07 -13.81
CA SER A 68 -14.18 -22.22 -13.99
C SER A 68 -14.96 -23.52 -14.12
#